data_AF-A0A0P1GDJ1-F1
#
_entry.id   AF-A0A0P1GDJ1-F1
#
_cell.length_a   1.000
_cell.length_b   1.000
_cell.length_c   1.000
_cell.angle_alpha   90.00
_cell.angle_beta   90.00
_cell.angle_gamma   90.00
#
_symmetry.space_group_name_H-M   'P 1'
#
loop_
_entity.id
_entity.type
_entity.pdbx_description
1 polymer ?
#
loop_
_entity_poly.entity_id
_entity_poly.type
_entity_poly.pdbx_seq_one_letter_code
_entity_poly.pdbx_strand_id
1 'polypeptide(L)'
;MIDLLAPDDAPTPAMLRAWFEAAHTGAGTPFLPPDHADALARYALLRGEGVSMMEAVAPAFRDPPRDVSWEILGDDAPGQNWHDHRDPQRAYALFRQKLDWARRDRARLDYKLWLRPAGDA
;
A
#
# COMPACT_ATOMS: atom_id res chain seq x y z
N MET A 1 21.49 -16.42 -19.57
CA MET A 1 22.01 -15.03 -19.54
C MET A 1 21.53 -14.43 -18.24
N ILE A 2 22.40 -14.35 -17.24
CA ILE A 2 22.08 -13.82 -15.92
C ILE A 2 22.29 -12.32 -16.01
N ASP A 3 21.22 -11.55 -15.81
CA ASP A 3 21.32 -10.10 -15.69
C ASP A 3 21.87 -9.77 -14.30
N LEU A 4 23.06 -9.18 -14.24
CA LEU A 4 23.90 -9.07 -13.04
C LEU A 4 23.85 -7.64 -12.43
N LEU A 5 22.84 -6.83 -12.78
CA LEU A 5 22.77 -5.40 -12.44
C LEU A 5 21.37 -4.86 -12.06
N ALA A 6 20.39 -5.71 -11.78
CA ALA A 6 19.27 -5.24 -10.96
C ALA A 6 19.76 -5.22 -9.51
N PRO A 7 19.78 -4.08 -8.78
CA PRO A 7 19.90 -4.15 -7.33
C PRO A 7 18.82 -5.10 -6.81
N ASP A 8 19.14 -5.88 -5.77
CA ASP A 8 18.18 -6.68 -5.00
C ASP A 8 17.20 -5.73 -4.26
N ASP A 9 16.41 -4.97 -5.03
CA ASP A 9 15.37 -4.06 -4.55
C ASP A 9 14.11 -4.82 -4.14
N ALA A 10 14.09 -6.15 -4.23
CA ALA A 10 13.00 -6.96 -3.70
C ALA A 10 13.10 -7.04 -2.17
N PRO A 11 11.99 -6.79 -1.44
CA PRO A 11 12.02 -6.88 0.01
C PRO A 11 12.25 -8.32 0.46
N THR A 12 13.13 -8.50 1.46
CA THR A 12 13.41 -9.82 2.02
C THR A 12 12.18 -10.36 2.79
N PRO A 13 12.07 -11.69 2.98
CA PRO A 13 11.00 -12.26 3.81
C PRO A 13 10.99 -11.72 5.26
N ALA A 14 12.15 -11.36 5.80
CA ALA A 14 12.25 -10.78 7.13
C ALA A 14 11.68 -9.35 7.17
N MET A 15 11.96 -8.55 6.15
CA MET A 15 11.39 -7.20 5.99
C MET A 15 9.86 -7.28 5.84
N LEU A 16 9.36 -8.14 4.96
CA LEU A 16 7.91 -8.35 4.78
C LEU A 16 7.22 -8.74 6.07
N ARG A 17 7.81 -9.63 6.86
CA ARG A 17 7.27 -10.02 8.16
C ARG A 17 7.25 -8.85 9.14
N ALA A 18 8.35 -8.10 9.25
CA ALA A 18 8.42 -6.95 10.15
C ALA A 18 7.39 -5.87 9.79
N TRP A 19 7.20 -5.60 8.50
CA TRP A 19 6.20 -4.63 8.04
C TRP A 19 4.78 -5.13 8.22
N PHE A 20 4.53 -6.43 8.02
CA PHE A 20 3.23 -7.04 8.28
C PHE A 20 2.82 -6.87 9.75
N GLU A 21 3.72 -7.16 10.69
CA GLU A 21 3.47 -6.90 12.13
C GLU A 21 3.24 -5.41 12.42
N ALA A 22 4.05 -4.52 11.83
CA ALA A 22 3.91 -3.07 12.01
C ALA A 22 2.56 -2.53 11.50
N ALA A 23 2.05 -3.09 10.40
CA ALA A 23 0.77 -2.71 9.79
C ALA A 23 -0.46 -2.97 10.69
N HIS A 24 -0.33 -3.81 11.72
CA HIS A 24 -1.39 -4.05 12.71
C HIS A 24 -1.32 -3.12 13.92
N THR A 25 -0.32 -2.26 14.00
CA THR A 25 -0.21 -1.26 15.06
C THR A 25 -0.97 0.01 14.67
N GLY A 26 -1.33 0.83 15.67
CA GLY A 26 -1.90 2.16 15.40
C GLY A 26 -0.97 3.07 14.58
N ALA A 27 0.33 2.76 14.54
CA ALA A 27 1.32 3.51 13.78
C ALA A 27 1.38 3.14 12.30
N GLY A 28 0.94 1.94 11.87
CA GLY A 28 1.11 1.46 10.49
C GLY A 28 2.56 1.10 10.12
N THR A 29 2.81 0.77 8.86
CA THR A 29 4.17 0.49 8.36
C THR A 29 5.05 1.74 8.36
N PRO A 30 6.38 1.62 8.13
CA PRO A 30 7.14 2.74 7.56
C PRO A 30 6.56 3.15 6.19
N PHE A 31 6.95 4.32 5.68
CA PHE A 31 6.71 4.68 4.29
C PHE A 31 7.59 3.82 3.38
N LEU A 32 6.96 3.12 2.44
CA LEU A 32 7.54 2.12 1.55
C LEU A 32 7.48 2.60 0.10
N PRO A 33 8.51 2.36 -0.71
CA PRO A 33 8.42 2.55 -2.16
C PRO A 33 7.25 1.76 -2.77
N PRO A 34 6.74 2.15 -3.95
CA PRO A 34 5.56 1.53 -4.56
C PRO A 34 5.67 0.00 -4.69
N ASP A 35 6.84 -0.50 -5.11
CA ASP A 35 7.05 -1.94 -5.31
C ASP A 35 7.12 -2.72 -3.99
N HIS A 36 7.63 -2.09 -2.91
CA HIS A 36 7.64 -2.69 -1.57
C HIS A 36 6.24 -2.71 -0.96
N ALA A 37 5.46 -1.65 -1.18
CA ALA A 37 4.07 -1.58 -0.76
C ALA A 37 3.22 -2.64 -1.50
N ASP A 38 3.43 -2.82 -2.82
CA ASP A 38 2.81 -3.91 -3.60
C ASP A 38 3.19 -5.30 -3.10
N ALA A 39 4.47 -5.52 -2.80
CA ALA A 39 4.94 -6.78 -2.25
C ALA A 39 4.31 -7.09 -0.89
N LEU A 40 4.20 -6.10 0.00
CA LEU A 40 3.54 -6.26 1.29
C LEU A 40 2.05 -6.54 1.14
N ALA A 41 1.34 -5.82 0.26
CA ALA A 41 -0.08 -6.03 0.03
C ALA A 41 -0.38 -7.44 -0.50
N ARG A 42 0.46 -7.98 -1.40
CA ARG A 42 0.37 -9.38 -1.84
C ARG A 42 0.67 -10.36 -0.72
N TYR A 43 1.67 -10.07 0.11
CA TYR A 43 2.04 -10.88 1.26
C TYR A 43 0.90 -10.98 2.29
N ALA A 44 0.15 -9.89 2.50
CA ALA A 44 -1.04 -9.85 3.33
C ALA A 44 -2.21 -10.63 2.70
N LEU A 45 -2.44 -10.46 1.40
CA LEU A 45 -3.50 -11.18 0.68
C LEU A 45 -3.35 -12.70 0.78
N LEU A 46 -2.12 -13.21 0.68
CA LEU A 46 -1.83 -14.65 0.87
C LEU A 46 -2.16 -15.16 2.28
N ARG A 47 -2.36 -14.27 3.26
CA ARG A 47 -2.72 -14.57 4.65
C ARG A 47 -4.19 -14.29 4.95
N GLY A 48 -4.98 -13.92 3.95
CA GLY A 48 -6.39 -13.60 4.12
C GLY A 48 -6.65 -12.17 4.62
N GLU A 49 -5.70 -11.26 4.41
CA GLU A 49 -5.80 -9.87 4.86
C GLU A 49 -5.74 -8.87 3.72
N GLY A 50 -6.38 -7.71 3.92
CA GLY A 50 -6.43 -6.60 2.96
C GLY A 50 -5.78 -5.33 3.48
N VAL A 51 -5.38 -4.44 2.56
CA VAL A 51 -4.81 -3.12 2.86
C VAL A 51 -5.85 -2.18 3.44
N SER A 52 -5.85 -2.04 4.76
CA SER A 52 -6.90 -1.36 5.50
C SER A 52 -6.85 0.15 5.61
N MET A 53 -5.71 0.73 5.34
CA MET A 53 -5.57 2.16 5.20
C MET A 53 -4.28 2.37 4.45
N MET A 54 -4.21 3.48 3.72
CA MET A 54 -3.00 3.91 3.06
C MET A 54 -2.85 5.41 3.20
N GLU A 55 -1.64 5.82 3.49
CA GLU A 55 -1.17 7.19 3.32
C GLU A 55 -0.03 7.17 2.30
N ALA A 56 0.00 8.15 1.40
CA ALA A 56 1.10 8.36 0.46
C ALA A 56 1.75 9.72 0.73
N VAL A 57 3.06 9.81 0.51
CA VAL A 57 3.82 11.05 0.68
C VAL A 57 4.82 11.21 -0.46
N ALA A 58 4.99 12.45 -0.95
CA ALA A 58 6.07 12.77 -1.87
C ALA A 58 7.40 12.85 -1.10
N PRO A 59 8.46 12.10 -1.51
CA PRO A 59 9.73 12.09 -0.79
C PRO A 59 10.42 13.45 -0.71
N ALA A 60 10.16 14.34 -1.68
CA ALA A 60 10.85 15.61 -1.87
C ALA A 60 10.08 16.83 -1.36
N PHE A 61 8.76 16.74 -1.20
CA PHE A 61 7.92 17.87 -0.83
C PHE A 61 6.92 17.44 0.23
N ARG A 62 7.02 18.04 1.42
CA ARG A 62 5.99 17.98 2.47
C ARG A 62 4.79 18.88 2.14
N ASP A 63 4.50 19.11 0.86
CA ASP A 63 3.30 19.83 0.45
C ASP A 63 2.29 18.82 -0.08
N PRO A 64 1.06 18.77 0.48
CA PRO A 64 0.03 17.88 -0.01
C PRO A 64 -0.32 18.27 -1.46
N PRO A 65 -0.25 17.32 -2.41
CA PRO A 65 -0.81 17.52 -3.73
C PRO A 65 -2.28 17.94 -3.64
N ARG A 66 -2.76 18.66 -4.66
CA ARG A 66 -4.14 19.18 -4.70
C ARG A 66 -5.20 18.07 -4.89
N ASP A 67 -4.77 16.82 -4.99
CA ASP A 67 -5.62 15.70 -5.38
C ASP A 67 -5.39 14.49 -4.46
N VAL A 68 -6.19 14.41 -3.39
CA VAL A 68 -6.18 13.35 -2.38
C VAL A 68 -6.54 11.96 -2.93
N SER A 69 -7.00 11.89 -4.18
CA SER A 69 -7.57 10.70 -4.82
C SER A 69 -6.62 9.50 -4.90
N TRP A 70 -5.30 9.70 -4.88
CA TRP A 70 -4.31 8.62 -4.88
C TRP A 70 -3.44 8.61 -3.61
N GLU A 71 -3.51 9.65 -2.79
CA GLU A 71 -2.70 9.79 -1.57
C GLU A 71 -3.25 9.00 -0.39
N ILE A 72 -4.57 8.88 -0.32
CA ILE A 72 -5.23 8.26 0.82
C ILE A 72 -6.14 7.13 0.32
N LEU A 73 -6.06 5.97 0.96
CA LEU A 73 -7.15 4.97 0.93
C LEU A 73 -7.99 5.16 2.18
N GLY A 74 -9.28 5.46 2.00
CA GLY A 74 -10.21 5.73 3.11
C GLY A 74 -10.90 7.09 3.07
N ASP A 75 -10.49 7.99 2.17
CA ASP A 75 -11.22 9.23 1.82
C ASP A 75 -11.85 9.14 0.41
N ASP A 76 -12.20 7.91 0.02
CA ASP A 76 -12.79 7.61 -1.28
C ASP A 76 -14.31 7.82 -1.27
N ALA A 77 -14.89 7.95 -2.47
CA ALA A 77 -16.33 8.06 -2.66
C ALA A 77 -17.09 6.91 -1.96
N PRO A 78 -18.35 7.12 -1.51
CA PRO A 78 -19.15 6.07 -0.88
C PRO A 78 -19.20 4.77 -1.71
N GLY A 79 -18.99 3.61 -1.06
CA GLY A 79 -18.87 2.31 -1.74
C GLY A 79 -17.49 1.99 -2.31
N GLN A 80 -16.60 2.99 -2.38
CA GLN A 80 -15.16 2.84 -2.63
C GLN A 80 -14.34 3.06 -1.35
N ASN A 81 -14.98 3.54 -0.28
CA ASN A 81 -14.35 3.78 1.00
C ASN A 81 -13.93 2.46 1.66
N TRP A 82 -12.72 2.44 2.21
CA TRP A 82 -12.12 1.27 2.82
C TRP A 82 -13.01 0.58 3.86
N HIS A 83 -13.76 1.35 4.68
CA HIS A 83 -14.65 0.77 5.70
C HIS A 83 -15.71 -0.17 5.10
N ASP A 84 -16.00 -0.03 3.80
CA ASP A 84 -16.94 -0.87 3.06
C ASP A 84 -16.27 -2.13 2.46
N HIS A 85 -14.93 -2.21 2.45
CA HIS A 85 -14.15 -3.25 1.76
C HIS A 85 -13.65 -4.31 2.72
N ARG A 86 -14.55 -5.22 3.11
CA ARG A 86 -14.23 -6.42 3.93
C ARG A 86 -13.60 -7.58 3.16
N ASP A 87 -13.39 -7.40 1.85
CA ASP A 87 -12.85 -8.38 0.92
C ASP A 87 -11.39 -8.04 0.57
N PRO A 88 -10.40 -8.83 1.02
CA PRO A 88 -8.98 -8.63 0.71
C PRO A 88 -8.64 -8.51 -0.77
N GLN A 89 -9.38 -9.19 -1.66
CA GLN A 89 -9.13 -9.12 -3.10
C GLN A 89 -9.53 -7.75 -3.65
N ARG A 90 -10.69 -7.24 -3.23
CA ARG A 90 -11.18 -5.91 -3.64
C ARG A 90 -10.30 -4.80 -3.08
N ALA A 91 -9.91 -4.93 -1.81
CA ALA A 91 -8.92 -4.09 -1.16
C ALA A 91 -7.63 -3.98 -1.96
N TYR A 92 -7.06 -5.13 -2.33
CA TYR A 92 -5.83 -5.18 -3.11
C TYR A 92 -6.01 -4.59 -4.52
N ALA A 93 -7.14 -4.84 -5.18
CA ALA A 93 -7.44 -4.27 -6.50
C ALA A 93 -7.52 -2.73 -6.48
N LEU A 94 -8.16 -2.14 -5.46
CA LEU A 94 -8.23 -0.69 -5.30
C LEU A 94 -6.86 -0.09 -4.98
N PHE A 95 -6.10 -0.72 -4.08
CA PHE A 95 -4.72 -0.32 -3.79
C PHE A 95 -3.85 -0.30 -5.06
N ARG A 96 -3.91 -1.38 -5.85
CA ARG A 96 -3.25 -1.47 -7.16
C ARG A 96 -3.65 -0.34 -8.11
N GLN A 97 -4.94 -0.02 -8.15
CA GLN A 97 -5.46 1.05 -9.00
C GLN A 97 -4.88 2.42 -8.61
N LYS A 98 -4.76 2.73 -7.32
CA LYS A 98 -4.15 3.99 -6.86
C LYS A 98 -2.66 4.07 -7.18
N LEU A 99 -1.91 2.96 -7.01
CA LEU A 99 -0.51 2.91 -7.46
C LEU A 99 -0.38 3.15 -8.97
N ASP A 100 -1.30 2.59 -9.76
CA ASP A 100 -1.32 2.79 -11.22
C ASP A 100 -1.67 4.25 -11.59
N TRP A 101 -2.58 4.91 -10.88
CA TRP A 101 -2.89 6.33 -11.07
C TRP A 101 -1.71 7.24 -10.76
N ALA A 102 -1.09 7.08 -9.58
CA ALA A 102 0.10 7.83 -9.20
C ALA A 102 1.23 7.69 -10.26
N ARG A 103 1.43 6.47 -10.78
CA ARG A 103 2.42 6.22 -11.83
C ARG A 103 2.07 6.91 -13.15
N ARG A 104 0.80 6.88 -13.57
CA ARG A 104 0.33 7.56 -14.80
C ARG A 104 0.57 9.07 -14.72
N ASP A 105 0.36 9.63 -13.53
CA ASP A 105 0.54 11.06 -13.26
C ASP A 105 2.01 11.42 -12.95
N ARG A 106 2.91 10.43 -13.02
CA ARG A 106 4.35 10.57 -12.76
C ARG A 106 4.65 11.09 -11.35
N ALA A 107 3.75 10.84 -10.40
CA ALA A 107 3.98 11.11 -9.00
C ALA A 107 5.01 10.12 -8.43
N ARG A 108 6.00 10.63 -7.69
CA ARG A 108 6.98 9.82 -6.97
C ARG A 108 6.57 9.82 -5.51
N LEU A 109 6.13 8.68 -5.00
CA LEU A 109 5.49 8.57 -3.69
C LEU A 109 5.97 7.35 -2.95
N ASP A 110 6.03 7.48 -1.63
CA ASP A 110 6.15 6.37 -0.71
C ASP A 110 4.82 6.18 0.03
N TYR A 111 4.52 4.94 0.41
CA TYR A 111 3.23 4.51 0.92
C TYR A 111 3.36 3.84 2.27
N LYS A 112 2.45 4.19 3.16
CA LYS A 112 2.33 3.62 4.49
C LYS A 112 1.01 2.89 4.60
N LEU A 113 1.05 1.65 5.07
CA LEU A 113 -0.07 0.73 5.04
C LEU A 113 -0.48 0.29 6.45
N TRP A 114 -1.77 0.03 6.59
CA TRP A 114 -2.35 -0.75 7.69
C TRP A 114 -3.01 -1.98 7.11
N LEU A 115 -3.10 -3.08 7.86
CA LEU A 115 -3.70 -4.33 7.37
C LEU A 115 -4.79 -4.80 8.34
N ARG A 116 -5.81 -5.47 7.80
CA ARG A 116 -6.84 -6.15 8.59
C ARG A 116 -7.25 -7.49 7.98
N PRO A 117 -7.65 -8.46 8.84
CA PRO A 117 -8.30 -9.69 8.40
C PRO A 117 -9.56 -9.44 7.57
N ALA A 118 -9.85 -10.38 6.66
CA ALA A 118 -11.13 -10.43 5.96
C ALA A 118 -12.30 -10.43 6.95
N GLY A 119 -13.35 -9.65 6.68
CA GLY A 119 -14.59 -9.69 7.45
C GLY A 119 -14.59 -8.93 8.78
N ASP A 120 -13.48 -8.33 9.22
CA ASP A 120 -13.47 -7.51 10.44
C ASP A 120 -14.33 -6.25 10.28
N ALA A 121 -15.18 -5.98 11.28
CA ALA A 121 -16.21 -4.94 11.30
C ALA A 121 -15.81 -3.74 12.15
#